data_AF-Q8IPP2-F1
#
_entry.id   AF-Q8IPP2-F1
#
_cell.length_a   1.000
_cell.length_b   1.000
_cell.length_c   1.000
_cell.angle_alpha   90.00
_cell.angle_beta   90.00
_cell.angle_gamma   90.00
#
_symmetry.space_group_name_H-M   'P 1'
#
loop_
_entity.id
_entity.type
_entity.pdbx_description
1 polymer ?
#
loop_
_entity_poly.entity_id
_entity_poly.type
_entity_poly.pdbx_seq_one_letter_code
_entity_poly.pdbx_strand_id
1 'polypeptide(L)'
;MIGRTALDAVTQAPGEVIVATKPKILFCDLRLQPGETKMYFFNEFIPRDGPPTYRGHNIRYFYKITIATQRVKSKVQTLAVPIRVLPIPIISRPDELPVTVETNEELAPTNPFLEKREISELEISWHHLKNVTARRAPKFYRISNKRGFVGRFCLFKPAYKLGEDIVGSLDFDPGVNPRKVRCVQFSVKLQQQELSIRPQPVQNHQLQSQSSTGDDVSSMNSFDMASIASGVLADNLHKSATSASSKVKEAPEPTGKLSTISTSHQVCYATLQTQVVVPIPLHVTPTFRTDLVDVRWRLHFEFVTTTLIDFGIPNPESGELKAPSEMPVETMVWNLPVTVYAANPLQIYAPNQTFNLLIK
;
A
#
# COMPACT_ATOMS: atom_id res chain seq x y z
N MET A 1 22.99 -7.97 -33.31
CA MET A 1 23.87 -8.05 -32.12
C MET A 1 23.87 -6.69 -31.43
N ILE A 2 23.14 -6.55 -30.31
CA ILE A 2 23.20 -5.32 -29.51
C ILE A 2 24.51 -5.40 -28.71
N GLY A 3 25.45 -4.49 -29.01
CA GLY A 3 26.77 -4.47 -28.39
C GLY A 3 26.65 -4.26 -26.88
N ARG A 4 26.98 -5.28 -26.10
CA ARG A 4 27.14 -5.18 -24.64
C ARG A 4 28.44 -4.42 -24.39
N THR A 5 28.35 -3.16 -23.99
CA THR A 5 29.53 -2.41 -23.57
C THR A 5 29.95 -2.89 -22.17
N ALA A 6 31.24 -2.80 -21.84
CA ALA A 6 31.75 -3.16 -20.51
C ALA A 6 31.19 -2.30 -19.36
N LEU A 7 30.41 -1.27 -19.70
CA LEU A 7 29.74 -0.31 -18.82
C LEU A 7 28.26 -0.65 -18.60
N ASP A 8 27.77 -1.77 -19.14
CA ASP A 8 26.37 -2.14 -19.02
C ASP A 8 26.04 -2.53 -17.56
N ALA A 9 25.21 -1.71 -16.91
CA ALA A 9 24.86 -1.78 -15.50
C ALA A 9 24.17 -3.10 -15.10
N VAL A 10 23.71 -3.87 -16.08
CA VAL A 10 23.03 -5.16 -15.93
C VAL A 10 23.97 -6.23 -15.37
N THR A 11 25.29 -6.12 -15.57
CA THR A 11 26.25 -7.20 -15.28
C THR A 11 26.59 -7.40 -13.79
N GLN A 12 26.08 -6.59 -12.86
CA GLN A 12 26.49 -6.63 -11.45
C GLN A 12 25.33 -6.51 -10.43
N ALA A 13 24.07 -6.67 -10.84
CA ALA A 13 22.93 -6.57 -9.92
C ALA A 13 22.58 -7.94 -9.30
N PRO A 14 22.38 -8.04 -7.97
CA PRO A 14 21.77 -9.22 -7.37
C PRO A 14 20.28 -9.25 -7.70
N GLY A 15 19.84 -10.28 -8.42
CA GLY A 15 18.44 -10.51 -8.79
C GLY A 15 18.13 -10.25 -10.26
N GLU A 16 16.85 -10.42 -10.62
CA GLU A 16 16.35 -10.20 -11.97
C GLU A 16 16.14 -8.70 -12.24
N VAL A 17 16.59 -8.23 -13.39
CA VAL A 17 16.39 -6.84 -13.83
C VAL A 17 15.02 -6.76 -14.51
N ILE A 18 14.04 -6.20 -13.81
CA ILE A 18 12.68 -6.01 -14.32
C ILE A 18 12.62 -4.73 -15.18
N VAL A 19 13.35 -3.69 -14.78
CA VAL A 19 13.33 -2.37 -15.42
C VAL A 19 14.74 -1.79 -15.48
N ALA A 20 15.13 -1.31 -16.65
CA ALA A 20 16.38 -0.58 -16.86
C ALA A 20 16.22 0.47 -17.97
N THR A 21 16.77 1.66 -17.76
CA THR A 21 16.85 2.70 -18.79
C THR A 21 18.12 2.54 -19.63
N LYS A 22 18.14 3.14 -20.82
CA LYS A 22 19.34 3.13 -21.67
C LYS A 22 20.46 3.95 -21.00
N PRO A 23 21.70 3.44 -20.91
CA PRO A 23 22.82 4.22 -20.38
C PRO A 23 23.03 5.54 -21.14
N LYS A 24 23.26 6.64 -20.42
CA LYS A 24 23.61 7.95 -21.00
C LYS A 24 25.07 8.27 -20.72
N ILE A 25 25.80 8.70 -21.75
CA ILE A 25 27.19 9.14 -21.63
C ILE A 25 27.20 10.58 -21.12
N LEU A 26 27.81 10.82 -19.95
CA LEU A 26 27.91 12.16 -19.37
C LEU A 26 29.16 12.91 -19.83
N PHE A 27 30.25 12.19 -20.08
CA PHE A 27 31.51 12.75 -20.56
C PHE A 27 32.34 11.69 -21.28
N CYS A 28 33.25 12.15 -22.14
CA CYS A 28 34.30 11.37 -22.78
C CYS A 28 35.62 12.11 -22.61
N ASP A 29 36.75 11.38 -22.51
CA ASP A 29 38.11 11.93 -22.49
C ASP A 29 38.34 13.10 -21.51
N LEU A 30 37.68 13.04 -20.35
CA LEU A 30 37.80 14.08 -19.33
C LEU A 30 39.22 14.13 -18.76
N ARG A 31 39.83 15.31 -18.81
CA ARG A 31 41.09 15.65 -18.15
C ARG A 31 40.84 16.83 -17.23
N LEU A 32 41.25 16.73 -15.97
CA LEU A 32 41.11 17.76 -14.95
C LEU A 32 42.49 18.10 -14.37
N GLN A 33 42.76 19.39 -14.14
CA GLN A 33 43.94 19.84 -13.41
C GLN A 33 43.77 19.63 -11.89
N PRO A 34 44.86 19.64 -11.09
CA PRO A 34 44.75 19.60 -9.64
C PRO A 34 43.84 20.71 -9.10
N GLY A 35 42.78 20.33 -8.37
CA GLY A 35 41.79 21.26 -7.82
C GLY A 35 40.65 21.64 -8.79
N GLU A 36 40.72 21.24 -10.07
CA GLU A 36 39.65 21.47 -11.03
C GLU A 36 38.45 20.55 -10.75
N THR A 37 37.25 21.12 -10.78
CA THR A 37 35.99 20.37 -10.62
C THR A 37 35.08 20.64 -11.82
N LYS A 38 34.44 19.59 -12.33
CA LYS A 38 33.47 19.70 -13.42
C LYS A 38 32.14 19.06 -13.02
N MET A 39 31.06 19.78 -13.29
CA MET A 39 29.69 19.36 -12.98
C MET A 39 28.97 18.92 -14.24
N TYR A 40 28.18 17.85 -14.13
CA TYR A 40 27.36 17.32 -15.21
C TYR A 40 25.92 17.16 -14.72
N PHE A 41 24.96 17.51 -15.57
CA PHE A 41 23.55 17.32 -15.29
C PHE A 41 23.04 16.07 -16.00
N PHE A 42 22.25 15.28 -15.29
CA PHE A 42 21.60 14.08 -15.80
C PHE A 42 20.11 14.16 -15.50
N ASN A 43 19.28 13.84 -16.49
CA ASN A 43 17.85 13.69 -16.33
C ASN A 43 17.41 12.39 -16.99
N GLU A 44 16.50 11.67 -16.33
CA GLU A 44 15.88 10.46 -16.86
C GLU A 44 14.50 10.23 -16.23
N PHE A 45 13.60 9.64 -17.00
CA PHE A 45 12.30 9.21 -16.51
C PHE A 45 12.35 7.80 -15.93
N ILE A 46 11.73 7.61 -14.76
CA ILE A 46 11.53 6.29 -14.18
C ILE A 46 10.46 5.57 -15.01
N PRO A 47 10.72 4.35 -15.53
CA PRO A 47 9.73 3.61 -16.30
C PRO A 47 8.49 3.31 -15.47
N ARG A 48 7.31 3.44 -16.10
CA ARG A 48 5.99 3.40 -15.45
C ARG A 48 5.48 2.00 -15.16
N ASP A 49 5.99 1.04 -15.91
CA ASP A 49 5.73 -0.40 -15.83
C ASP A 49 6.47 -1.07 -14.65
N GLY A 50 7.37 -0.34 -14.00
CA GLY A 50 8.10 -0.84 -12.84
C GLY A 50 7.29 -0.89 -11.54
N PRO A 51 7.55 -1.89 -10.67
CA PRO A 51 6.93 -1.94 -9.34
C PRO A 51 7.46 -0.82 -8.44
N PRO A 52 6.76 -0.41 -7.38
CA PRO A 52 7.34 0.51 -6.41
C PRO A 52 8.49 -0.15 -5.64
N THR A 53 9.32 0.66 -4.98
CA THR A 53 10.34 0.17 -4.04
C THR A 53 9.67 -0.53 -2.86
N TYR A 54 10.04 -1.79 -2.63
CA TYR A 54 9.39 -2.64 -1.64
C TYR A 54 10.37 -3.66 -1.06
N ARG A 55 10.25 -3.91 0.24
CA ARG A 55 10.98 -4.99 0.92
C ARG A 55 9.98 -5.80 1.73
N GLY A 56 9.47 -6.86 1.12
CA GLY A 56 8.61 -7.84 1.75
C GLY A 56 9.38 -9.02 2.33
N HIS A 57 8.63 -10.07 2.66
CA HIS A 57 9.12 -11.34 3.15
C HIS A 57 9.67 -12.20 2.02
N ASN A 58 8.93 -12.31 0.91
CA ASN A 58 9.30 -13.19 -0.19
C ASN A 58 9.89 -12.43 -1.38
N ILE A 59 9.63 -11.12 -1.47
CA ILE A 59 10.05 -10.31 -2.62
C ILE A 59 10.62 -8.96 -2.19
N ARG A 60 11.65 -8.52 -2.93
CA ARG A 60 12.28 -7.22 -2.74
C ARG A 60 12.49 -6.54 -4.07
N TYR A 61 11.86 -5.37 -4.24
CA TYR A 61 12.08 -4.45 -5.34
C TYR A 61 12.93 -3.28 -4.87
N PHE A 62 14.05 -3.02 -5.52
CA PHE A 62 14.92 -1.88 -5.20
C PHE A 62 15.37 -1.21 -6.49
N TYR A 63 15.57 0.11 -6.42
CA TYR A 63 16.02 0.92 -7.53
C TYR A 63 17.35 1.57 -7.18
N LYS A 64 18.22 1.71 -8.19
CA LYS A 64 19.50 2.40 -8.07
C LYS A 64 19.82 3.12 -9.37
N ILE A 65 20.37 4.31 -9.26
CA ILE A 65 21.09 4.97 -10.35
C ILE A 65 22.51 4.44 -10.30
N THR A 66 23.01 3.98 -11.45
CA THR A 66 24.35 3.41 -11.55
C THR A 66 25.23 4.35 -12.38
N ILE A 67 26.25 4.94 -11.75
CA ILE A 67 27.24 5.79 -12.41
C ILE A 67 28.49 4.95 -12.62
N ALA A 68 28.83 4.69 -13.86
CA ALA A 68 30.04 3.95 -14.22
C ALA A 68 31.07 4.88 -14.84
N THR A 69 32.33 4.71 -14.46
CA THR A 69 33.47 5.46 -15.00
C THR A 69 34.60 4.49 -15.30
N GLN A 70 35.41 4.84 -16.29
CA GLN A 70 36.58 4.06 -16.67
C GLN A 70 37.74 5.00 -16.98
N ARG A 71 38.84 4.83 -16.25
CA ARG A 71 40.12 5.42 -16.62
C ARG A 71 40.77 4.59 -17.72
N VAL A 72 41.48 5.25 -18.64
CA VAL A 72 42.20 4.58 -19.74
C VAL A 72 43.11 3.49 -19.17
N LYS A 73 42.98 2.26 -19.69
CA LYS A 73 43.69 1.04 -19.24
C LYS A 73 43.35 0.55 -17.82
N SER A 74 42.32 1.10 -17.17
CA SER A 74 41.81 0.63 -15.87
C SER A 74 40.51 -0.17 -16.02
N LYS A 75 40.18 -0.94 -14.97
CA LYS A 75 38.86 -1.57 -14.84
C LYS A 75 37.77 -0.51 -14.66
N VAL A 76 36.57 -0.84 -15.10
CA VAL A 76 35.37 -0.03 -14.83
C VAL A 76 35.14 0.05 -13.33
N GLN A 77 34.89 1.26 -12.85
CA GLN A 77 34.47 1.53 -11.48
C GLN A 77 33.03 2.04 -11.48
N THR A 78 32.26 1.67 -10.46
CA THR A 78 30.82 1.92 -10.44
C THR A 78 30.38 2.43 -9.09
N LEU A 79 29.53 3.45 -9.10
CA LEU A 79 28.83 3.99 -7.95
C LEU A 79 27.34 3.73 -8.09
N ALA A 80 26.73 3.12 -7.08
CA ALA A 80 25.29 2.90 -7.02
C ALA A 80 24.64 3.87 -6.03
N VAL A 81 23.73 4.70 -6.53
CA VAL A 81 22.94 5.64 -5.74
C VAL A 81 21.53 5.07 -5.60
N PRO A 82 21.10 4.60 -4.41
CA PRO A 82 19.78 4.05 -4.22
C PRO A 82 18.71 5.14 -4.37
N ILE A 83 17.60 4.81 -5.00
CA ILE A 83 16.43 5.69 -5.07
C ILE A 83 15.19 4.93 -4.60
N ARG A 84 14.24 5.65 -4.01
CA ARG A 84 12.95 5.11 -3.59
C ARG A 84 11.88 5.53 -4.58
N VAL A 85 11.28 4.56 -5.24
CA VAL A 85 10.16 4.72 -6.18
C VAL A 85 8.85 4.44 -5.45
N LEU A 86 7.89 5.34 -5.58
CA LEU A 86 6.55 5.20 -5.04
C LEU A 86 5.56 4.91 -6.17
N PRO A 87 4.49 4.14 -5.91
CA PRO A 87 3.50 3.88 -6.94
C PRO A 87 2.72 5.17 -7.21
N ILE A 88 2.49 5.45 -8.49
CA ILE A 88 1.51 6.46 -8.89
C ILE A 88 0.14 5.81 -8.64
N PRO A 89 -0.79 6.49 -7.92
CA PRO A 89 -2.14 5.99 -7.80
C PRO A 89 -2.74 5.91 -9.20
N ILE A 90 -2.98 4.69 -9.69
CA ILE A 90 -3.65 4.52 -10.98
C ILE A 90 -5.08 5.02 -10.78
N ILE A 91 -5.41 6.16 -11.41
CA ILE A 91 -6.80 6.56 -11.58
C ILE A 91 -7.38 5.62 -12.64
N SER A 92 -8.45 4.92 -12.28
CA SER A 92 -9.02 3.85 -13.10
C SER A 92 -9.63 4.30 -14.43
N ARG A 93 -9.77 5.61 -14.69
CA ARG A 93 -10.40 6.13 -15.92
C ARG A 93 -9.95 7.57 -16.22
N PRO A 94 -9.28 7.81 -17.35
CA PRO A 94 -9.15 9.14 -17.93
C PRO A 94 -10.52 9.77 -18.25
N ASP A 95 -11.51 8.94 -18.63
CA ASP A 95 -12.86 9.39 -19.04
C ASP A 95 -13.76 9.89 -17.88
N GLU A 96 -13.43 9.56 -16.62
CA GLU A 96 -14.14 10.08 -15.43
C GLU A 96 -13.48 11.36 -14.88
N LEU A 97 -12.58 11.96 -15.65
CA LEU A 97 -12.06 13.30 -15.39
C LEU A 97 -12.86 14.31 -16.24
N PRO A 98 -14.01 14.84 -15.78
CA PRO A 98 -14.06 16.28 -15.79
C PRO A 98 -12.87 16.67 -14.93
N VAL A 99 -11.84 17.24 -15.54
CA VAL A 99 -10.91 18.07 -14.80
C VAL A 99 -11.83 18.98 -14.01
N THR A 100 -12.05 18.69 -12.72
CA THR A 100 -12.44 19.74 -11.81
C THR A 100 -11.18 20.56 -11.73
N VAL A 101 -10.93 21.32 -12.82
CA VAL A 101 -10.55 22.73 -12.80
C VAL A 101 -11.16 23.17 -11.51
N GLU A 102 -10.30 23.38 -10.50
CA GLU A 102 -10.70 23.53 -9.12
C GLU A 102 -12.05 24.23 -9.10
N THR A 103 -13.07 23.79 -8.38
CA THR A 103 -14.41 24.43 -8.45
C THR A 103 -14.38 25.95 -8.14
N ASN A 104 -13.21 26.52 -7.83
CA ASN A 104 -12.87 27.94 -7.83
C ASN A 104 -12.46 28.55 -9.20
N GLU A 105 -11.82 27.85 -10.14
CA GLU A 105 -11.41 28.40 -11.44
C GLU A 105 -12.61 28.59 -12.41
N GLU A 106 -13.70 27.83 -12.27
CA GLU A 106 -14.96 28.13 -12.96
C GLU A 106 -15.67 29.38 -12.42
N LEU A 107 -15.31 29.82 -11.20
CA LEU A 107 -15.81 31.06 -10.58
C LEU A 107 -14.86 32.25 -10.77
N ALA A 108 -13.64 32.00 -11.27
CA ALA A 108 -12.71 33.05 -11.63
C ALA A 108 -13.11 33.62 -13.00
N PRO A 109 -13.10 34.95 -13.19
CA PRO A 109 -13.41 35.55 -14.48
C PRO A 109 -12.49 34.96 -15.55
N THR A 110 -13.06 34.29 -16.55
CA THR A 110 -12.31 33.61 -17.62
C THR A 110 -11.44 34.63 -18.34
N ASN A 111 -10.14 34.65 -18.05
CA ASN A 111 -9.21 35.56 -18.67
C ASN A 111 -8.82 34.99 -20.05
N PRO A 112 -9.24 35.62 -21.16
CA PRO A 112 -8.96 35.12 -22.51
C PRO A 112 -7.48 35.23 -22.91
N PHE A 113 -6.64 35.87 -22.09
CA PHE A 113 -5.19 35.98 -22.29
C PHE A 113 -4.36 35.02 -21.42
N LEU A 114 -5.00 34.21 -20.56
CA LEU A 114 -4.29 33.19 -19.80
C LEU A 114 -4.00 31.98 -20.70
N GLU A 115 -2.74 31.70 -20.97
CA GLU A 115 -2.34 30.48 -21.65
C GLU A 115 -2.83 29.26 -20.84
N LYS A 116 -3.52 28.34 -21.52
CA LYS A 116 -3.95 27.08 -20.90
C LYS A 116 -2.72 26.26 -20.57
N ARG A 117 -2.29 26.28 -19.32
CA ARG A 117 -1.19 25.45 -18.83
C ARG A 117 -1.55 23.97 -19.04
N GLU A 118 -0.72 23.25 -19.80
CA GLU A 118 -0.84 21.79 -19.88
C GLU A 118 -0.51 21.19 -18.51
N ILE A 119 -1.53 20.62 -17.86
CA ILE A 119 -1.40 19.98 -16.55
C ILE A 119 -0.82 18.58 -16.77
N SER A 120 0.26 18.26 -16.08
CA SER A 120 0.87 16.92 -16.23
C SER A 120 -0.04 15.83 -15.67
N GLU A 121 0.01 14.62 -16.23
CA GLU A 121 -0.73 13.46 -15.70
C GLU A 121 -0.43 13.18 -14.22
N LEU A 122 0.79 13.47 -13.77
CA LEU A 122 1.19 13.34 -12.36
C LEU A 122 0.42 14.34 -11.47
N GLU A 123 0.24 15.56 -11.95
CA GLU A 123 -0.49 16.62 -11.26
C GLU A 123 -1.99 16.27 -11.17
N ILE A 124 -2.57 15.75 -12.25
CA ILE A 124 -3.94 15.20 -12.28
C ILE A 124 -4.07 14.05 -11.27
N SER A 125 -3.13 13.09 -11.30
CA SER A 125 -3.06 11.96 -10.36
C SER A 125 -3.03 12.42 -8.90
N TRP A 126 -2.24 13.46 -8.63
CA TRP A 126 -2.12 14.02 -7.30
C TRP A 126 -3.38 14.77 -6.85
N HIS A 127 -4.02 15.52 -7.74
CA HIS A 127 -5.28 16.19 -7.47
C HIS A 127 -6.40 15.20 -7.14
N HIS A 128 -6.56 14.16 -7.96
CA HIS A 128 -7.50 13.08 -7.68
C HIS A 128 -7.22 12.42 -6.34
N LEU A 129 -5.95 12.12 -6.04
CA LEU A 129 -5.59 11.50 -4.77
C LEU A 129 -5.92 12.42 -3.58
N LYS A 130 -5.69 13.74 -3.68
CA LYS A 130 -6.15 14.71 -2.66
C LYS A 130 -7.65 14.59 -2.43
N ASN A 131 -8.45 14.50 -3.49
CA ASN A 131 -9.90 14.39 -3.38
C ASN A 131 -10.33 13.07 -2.71
N VAL A 132 -9.76 11.94 -3.12
CA VAL A 132 -10.09 10.63 -2.54
C VAL A 132 -9.77 10.57 -1.04
N THR A 133 -8.63 11.10 -0.61
CA THR A 133 -8.21 11.02 0.80
C THR A 133 -8.78 12.14 1.67
N ALA A 134 -9.33 13.20 1.08
CA ALA A 134 -10.04 14.27 1.78
C ALA A 134 -11.51 13.93 2.07
N ARG A 135 -12.15 13.09 1.24
CA ARG A 135 -13.54 12.67 1.43
C ARG A 135 -13.71 11.95 2.77
N ARG A 136 -14.52 12.55 3.65
CA ARG A 136 -14.95 11.95 4.91
C ARG A 136 -16.33 11.35 4.72
N ALA A 137 -16.45 10.06 4.99
CA ALA A 137 -17.70 9.32 4.96
C ALA A 137 -17.66 8.35 6.14
N PRO A 138 -18.16 8.75 7.31
CA PRO A 138 -18.14 7.93 8.51
C PRO A 138 -18.83 6.59 8.27
N LYS A 139 -18.14 5.49 8.53
CA LYS A 139 -18.66 4.12 8.43
C LYS A 139 -18.68 3.49 9.81
N PHE A 140 -19.85 2.97 10.19
CA PHE A 140 -20.07 2.34 11.48
C PHE A 140 -20.07 0.82 11.34
N TYR A 141 -19.22 0.16 12.11
CA TYR A 141 -19.05 -1.28 12.13
C TYR A 141 -19.48 -1.82 13.48
N ARG A 142 -20.45 -2.73 13.48
CA ARG A 142 -20.93 -3.39 14.69
C ARG A 142 -20.05 -4.60 15.00
N ILE A 143 -19.31 -4.54 16.10
CA ILE A 143 -18.44 -5.62 16.57
C ILE A 143 -19.18 -6.43 17.63
N SER A 144 -19.29 -7.73 17.39
CA SER A 144 -19.98 -8.66 18.28
C SER A 144 -19.25 -10.00 18.35
N ASN A 145 -19.37 -10.67 19.49
CA ASN A 145 -18.95 -12.05 19.69
C ASN A 145 -20.21 -12.94 19.84
N LYS A 146 -20.02 -14.26 19.89
CA LYS A 146 -21.04 -15.28 20.20
C LYS A 146 -21.92 -14.93 21.39
N ARG A 147 -21.38 -14.20 22.37
CA ARG A 147 -22.10 -13.78 23.59
C ARG A 147 -22.93 -12.52 23.42
N GLY A 148 -22.61 -11.63 22.48
CA GLY A 148 -23.33 -10.38 22.31
C GLY A 148 -22.49 -9.23 21.72
N PHE A 149 -23.01 -8.02 21.90
CA PHE A 149 -22.41 -6.79 21.40
C PHE A 149 -21.17 -6.41 22.22
N VAL A 150 -20.05 -6.16 21.54
CA VAL A 150 -18.78 -5.76 22.16
C VAL A 150 -18.57 -4.27 22.00
N GLY A 151 -18.83 -3.71 20.82
CA GLY A 151 -18.69 -2.29 20.55
C GLY A 151 -19.02 -1.92 19.10
N ARG A 152 -19.12 -0.63 18.82
CA ARG A 152 -19.33 -0.06 17.50
C ARG A 152 -18.13 0.80 17.14
N PHE A 153 -17.40 0.39 16.11
CA PHE A 153 -16.27 1.15 15.59
C PHE A 153 -16.74 2.09 14.48
N CYS A 154 -16.41 3.37 14.56
CA CYS A 154 -16.63 4.36 13.51
C CYS A 154 -15.30 4.72 12.87
N LEU A 155 -15.18 4.51 11.56
CA LEU A 155 -14.04 4.96 10.76
C LEU A 155 -14.46 6.15 9.89
N PHE A 156 -13.76 7.28 10.00
CA PHE A 156 -14.17 8.51 9.31
C PHE A 156 -13.88 8.53 7.81
N LYS A 157 -12.89 7.76 7.34
CA LYS A 157 -12.56 7.59 5.92
C LYS A 157 -11.92 6.23 5.65
N PRO A 158 -12.14 5.59 4.50
CA PRO A 158 -11.55 4.27 4.19
C PRO A 158 -10.17 4.35 3.52
N ALA A 159 -9.76 5.55 3.07
CA ALA A 159 -8.59 5.81 2.26
C ALA A 159 -7.66 6.83 2.94
N TYR A 160 -6.38 6.48 3.02
CA TYR A 160 -5.36 7.28 3.72
C TYR A 160 -4.10 7.44 2.87
N LYS A 161 -3.29 8.46 3.17
CA LYS A 161 -1.94 8.64 2.61
C LYS A 161 -0.87 8.24 3.62
N LEU A 162 0.33 7.93 3.12
CA LEU A 162 1.51 7.86 3.99
C LEU A 162 1.68 9.17 4.77
N GLY A 163 2.02 9.07 6.05
CA GLY A 163 2.16 10.21 6.96
C GLY A 163 0.87 10.70 7.61
N GLU A 164 -0.30 10.15 7.25
CA GLU A 164 -1.55 10.45 7.95
C GLU A 164 -1.75 9.56 9.18
N ASP A 165 -2.61 10.03 10.09
CA ASP A 165 -3.15 9.23 11.18
C ASP A 165 -4.52 8.65 10.83
N ILE A 166 -4.67 7.35 11.06
CA ILE A 166 -5.98 6.69 11.02
C ILE A 166 -6.69 6.99 12.32
N VAL A 167 -7.72 7.84 12.24
CA VAL A 167 -8.56 8.20 13.37
C VAL A 167 -9.92 7.51 13.25
N GLY A 168 -10.36 6.90 14.35
CA GLY A 168 -11.70 6.34 14.50
C GLY A 168 -12.20 6.48 15.93
N SER A 169 -13.46 6.16 16.17
CA SER A 169 -14.03 6.09 17.52
C SER A 169 -14.59 4.71 17.80
N LEU A 170 -14.54 4.30 19.05
CA LEU A 170 -15.07 3.03 19.51
C LEU A 170 -16.07 3.31 20.62
N ASP A 171 -17.31 2.89 20.38
CA ASP A 171 -18.45 3.10 21.26
C ASP A 171 -18.89 1.75 21.85
N PHE A 172 -18.82 1.62 23.16
CA PHE A 172 -19.16 0.43 23.94
C PHE A 172 -20.57 0.50 24.53
N ASP A 173 -21.33 1.58 24.27
CA ASP A 173 -22.70 1.69 24.72
C ASP A 173 -23.59 0.68 23.95
N PRO A 174 -24.18 -0.32 24.62
CA PRO A 174 -25.09 -1.27 23.97
C PRO A 174 -26.41 -0.62 23.54
N GLY A 175 -26.74 0.59 24.00
CA GLY A 175 -28.08 1.15 23.92
C GLY A 175 -29.10 0.19 24.54
N VAL A 176 -30.16 -0.14 23.80
CA VAL A 176 -31.27 -1.01 24.26
C VAL A 176 -30.92 -2.52 24.19
N ASN A 177 -29.68 -2.90 23.88
CA ASN A 177 -29.35 -4.31 23.69
C ASN A 177 -29.17 -5.08 25.03
N PRO A 178 -29.94 -6.14 25.30
CA PRO A 178 -29.86 -6.88 26.57
C PRO A 178 -28.61 -7.76 26.67
N ARG A 179 -27.92 -8.06 25.55
CA ARG A 179 -26.71 -8.89 25.52
C ARG A 179 -25.47 -8.04 25.29
N LYS A 180 -25.00 -7.38 26.35
CA LYS A 180 -23.74 -6.61 26.39
C LYS A 180 -22.57 -7.50 26.79
N VAL A 181 -21.46 -7.38 26.07
CA VAL A 181 -20.16 -7.93 26.43
C VAL A 181 -19.24 -6.75 26.73
N ARG A 182 -18.63 -6.71 27.92
CA ARG A 182 -17.73 -5.62 28.27
C ARG A 182 -16.35 -5.84 27.66
N CYS A 183 -15.79 -4.79 27.08
CA CYS A 183 -14.40 -4.75 26.67
C CYS A 183 -13.55 -4.22 27.82
N VAL A 184 -12.53 -4.97 28.23
CA VAL A 184 -11.58 -4.61 29.30
C VAL A 184 -10.44 -3.78 28.72
N GLN A 185 -9.91 -4.23 27.59
CA GLN A 185 -8.83 -3.59 26.87
C GLN A 185 -8.89 -4.02 25.40
N PHE A 186 -8.31 -3.22 24.52
CA PHE A 186 -8.12 -3.59 23.14
C PHE A 186 -6.77 -3.08 22.62
N SER A 187 -6.27 -3.75 21.60
CA SER A 187 -5.21 -3.21 20.76
C SER A 187 -5.71 -3.09 19.33
N VAL A 188 -5.22 -2.08 18.62
CA VAL A 188 -5.37 -1.96 17.17
C VAL A 188 -3.98 -1.93 16.55
N LYS A 189 -3.79 -2.73 15.51
CA LYS A 189 -2.54 -2.84 14.78
C LYS A 189 -2.78 -2.45 13.33
N LEU A 190 -1.98 -1.55 12.79
CA LEU A 190 -1.90 -1.36 11.35
C LEU A 190 -0.99 -2.45 10.77
N GLN A 191 -1.56 -3.32 9.94
CA GLN A 191 -0.85 -4.45 9.36
C GLN A 191 -0.75 -4.32 7.84
N GLN A 192 0.45 -4.54 7.32
CA GLN A 192 0.70 -4.74 5.90
C GLN A 192 0.64 -6.23 5.60
N GLN A 193 -0.19 -6.60 4.62
CA GLN A 193 -0.39 -7.97 4.17
C GLN A 193 0.23 -8.16 2.78
N GLU A 194 1.14 -9.11 2.67
CA GLU A 194 1.81 -9.50 1.43
C GLU A 194 1.21 -10.81 0.92
N LEU A 195 0.49 -10.72 -0.20
CA LEU A 195 -0.13 -11.85 -0.88
C LEU A 195 0.74 -12.21 -2.08
N SER A 196 1.34 -13.40 -2.07
CA SER A 196 2.04 -13.92 -3.24
C SER A 196 1.01 -14.30 -4.31
N ILE A 197 1.12 -13.69 -5.49
CA ILE A 197 0.37 -14.09 -6.66
C ILE A 197 1.21 -15.15 -7.35
N ARG A 198 0.79 -16.42 -7.28
CA ARG A 198 1.40 -17.44 -8.12
C ARG A 198 0.95 -17.19 -9.56
N PRO A 199 1.86 -17.11 -10.54
CA PRO A 199 1.44 -17.25 -11.93
C PRO A 199 0.81 -18.63 -12.05
N GLN A 200 -0.47 -18.70 -12.42
CA GLN A 200 -1.07 -19.98 -12.76
C GLN A 200 -0.33 -20.51 -13.99
N PRO A 201 0.29 -21.70 -13.94
CA PRO A 201 0.71 -22.34 -15.16
C PRO A 201 -0.55 -22.56 -15.98
N VAL A 202 -0.57 -22.05 -17.21
CA VAL A 202 -1.59 -22.41 -18.21
C VAL A 202 -1.48 -23.92 -18.38
N GLN A 203 -2.34 -24.68 -17.70
CA GLN A 203 -2.49 -26.10 -17.98
C GLN A 203 -3.13 -26.19 -19.36
N ASN A 204 -2.29 -26.32 -20.39
CA ASN A 204 -2.71 -26.91 -21.64
C ASN A 204 -3.19 -28.32 -21.31
N HIS A 205 -4.49 -28.52 -21.17
CA HIS A 205 -5.10 -29.83 -21.21
C HIS A 205 -4.83 -30.42 -22.61
N GLN A 206 -3.72 -31.16 -22.74
CA GLN A 206 -3.61 -32.15 -23.80
C GLN A 206 -4.61 -33.26 -23.49
N LEU A 207 -5.77 -33.20 -24.15
CA LEU A 207 -6.58 -34.37 -24.40
C LEU A 207 -5.78 -35.29 -25.33
N GLN A 208 -5.32 -36.41 -24.80
CA GLN A 208 -4.99 -37.56 -25.63
C GLN A 208 -6.31 -38.22 -26.06
N SER A 209 -6.66 -38.04 -27.33
CA SER A 209 -7.51 -39.00 -28.05
C SER A 209 -6.97 -39.14 -29.45
N GLN A 210 -6.59 -40.38 -29.78
CA GLN A 210 -6.16 -40.84 -31.09
C GLN A 210 -7.27 -40.63 -32.14
N SER A 211 -6.94 -40.06 -33.31
CA SER A 211 -7.34 -40.55 -34.64
C SER A 211 -6.82 -39.60 -35.74
N SER A 212 -6.81 -40.11 -36.96
CA SER A 212 -5.92 -39.85 -38.08
C SER A 212 -6.39 -38.80 -39.10
N THR A 213 -5.46 -38.45 -40.00
CA THR A 213 -5.55 -37.88 -41.37
C THR A 213 -5.65 -36.36 -41.58
N GLY A 214 -4.65 -35.81 -42.29
CA GLY A 214 -4.85 -34.99 -43.50
C GLY A 214 -4.70 -33.46 -43.42
N ASP A 215 -3.50 -32.99 -43.80
CA ASP A 215 -3.17 -31.82 -44.63
C ASP A 215 -3.58 -30.36 -44.27
N ASP A 216 -2.51 -29.59 -44.00
CA ASP A 216 -2.08 -28.32 -44.63
C ASP A 216 -2.65 -26.92 -44.30
N VAL A 217 -1.64 -26.03 -44.05
CA VAL A 217 -1.51 -24.61 -44.44
C VAL A 217 -1.95 -23.48 -43.47
N SER A 218 -0.90 -22.89 -42.88
CA SER A 218 -0.56 -21.46 -42.70
C SER A 218 -1.34 -20.51 -41.77
N SER A 219 -0.56 -19.95 -40.82
CA SER A 219 -0.41 -18.52 -40.50
C SER A 219 -1.60 -17.69 -40.02
N MET A 220 -1.51 -17.10 -38.82
CA MET A 220 -1.06 -15.71 -38.59
C MET A 220 -1.31 -15.29 -37.14
N ASN A 221 -0.43 -14.41 -36.66
CA ASN A 221 -0.49 -13.74 -35.38
C ASN A 221 -1.80 -12.99 -35.17
N SER A 222 -2.36 -13.10 -33.96
CA SER A 222 -3.15 -12.03 -33.35
C SER A 222 -3.02 -12.16 -31.84
N PHE A 223 -2.15 -11.34 -31.25
CA PHE A 223 -2.15 -11.08 -29.82
C PHE A 223 -3.26 -10.06 -29.55
N ASP A 224 -4.44 -10.56 -29.19
CA ASP A 224 -5.52 -9.73 -28.68
C ASP A 224 -5.46 -9.74 -27.15
N MET A 225 -4.78 -8.76 -26.57
CA MET A 225 -4.62 -8.57 -25.12
C MET A 225 -5.64 -7.53 -24.66
N ALA A 226 -6.92 -7.91 -24.72
CA ALA A 226 -8.04 -7.12 -24.22
C ALA A 226 -8.96 -8.01 -23.37
N SER A 227 -8.49 -8.43 -22.18
CA SER A 227 -9.40 -8.88 -21.12
C SER A 227 -8.71 -8.98 -19.75
N ILE A 228 -8.39 -7.85 -19.13
CA ILE A 228 -8.27 -7.80 -17.66
C ILE A 228 -8.87 -6.48 -17.14
N ALA A 229 -10.16 -6.31 -17.42
CA ALA A 229 -11.01 -5.39 -16.69
C ALA A 229 -12.22 -6.17 -16.19
N SER A 230 -12.11 -6.74 -14.99
CA SER A 230 -13.23 -6.96 -14.08
C SER A 230 -12.69 -7.49 -12.76
N GLY A 231 -12.89 -6.72 -11.70
CA GLY A 231 -12.41 -7.06 -10.36
C GLY A 231 -12.26 -5.89 -9.40
N VAL A 232 -12.55 -4.64 -9.82
CA VAL A 232 -13.01 -3.61 -8.88
C VAL A 232 -14.53 -3.70 -8.85
N LEU A 233 -15.03 -4.74 -8.19
CA LEU A 233 -16.39 -4.69 -7.67
C LEU A 233 -16.34 -3.76 -6.45
N ALA A 234 -16.76 -2.52 -6.67
CA ALA A 234 -17.41 -1.73 -5.64
C ALA A 234 -18.74 -2.41 -5.33
N ASP A 235 -18.69 -3.54 -4.60
CA ASP A 235 -19.82 -4.21 -3.96
C ASP A 235 -19.29 -5.43 -3.22
N ASN A 236 -18.69 -5.23 -2.04
CA ASN A 236 -18.52 -6.24 -0.99
C ASN A 236 -18.07 -5.60 0.35
N LEU A 237 -18.50 -4.36 0.63
CA LEU A 237 -18.13 -3.66 1.88
C LEU A 237 -19.07 -3.99 3.06
N HIS A 238 -19.61 -5.21 3.12
CA HIS A 238 -20.52 -5.64 4.19
C HIS A 238 -20.14 -6.94 4.89
N LYS A 239 -18.96 -7.50 4.65
CA LYS A 239 -18.51 -8.68 5.41
C LYS A 239 -17.43 -8.33 6.42
N SER A 240 -17.87 -7.88 7.58
CA SER A 240 -17.11 -8.03 8.81
C SER A 240 -17.17 -9.50 9.23
N ALA A 241 -16.07 -10.23 9.11
CA ALA A 241 -15.98 -11.58 9.63
C ALA A 241 -15.94 -11.54 11.17
N THR A 242 -17.08 -11.74 11.81
CA THR A 242 -17.14 -12.19 13.20
C THR A 242 -17.21 -13.71 13.19
N SER A 243 -16.36 -14.37 13.96
CA SER A 243 -16.36 -15.81 14.09
C SER A 243 -17.70 -16.32 14.63
N ALA A 244 -18.41 -17.05 13.77
CA ALA A 244 -19.62 -17.87 13.94
C ALA A 244 -20.97 -17.25 13.50
N SER A 245 -21.39 -17.54 12.25
CA SER A 245 -22.60 -18.34 11.95
C SER A 245 -22.79 -18.57 10.44
N SER A 246 -23.28 -19.77 10.10
CA SER A 246 -23.97 -20.20 8.87
C SER A 246 -23.12 -20.60 7.65
N LYS A 247 -23.26 -21.88 7.26
CA LYS A 247 -22.54 -22.60 6.19
C LYS A 247 -22.70 -21.96 4.80
N VAL A 248 -21.74 -21.14 4.39
CA VAL A 248 -21.27 -21.07 3.02
C VAL A 248 -19.78 -21.37 3.10
N LYS A 249 -19.30 -22.34 2.31
CA LYS A 249 -17.87 -22.71 2.27
C LYS A 249 -17.13 -21.60 1.53
N GLU A 250 -16.99 -20.43 2.16
CA GLU A 250 -16.10 -19.36 1.68
C GLU A 250 -14.71 -19.97 1.55
N ALA A 251 -14.14 -19.88 0.34
CA ALA A 251 -12.75 -20.25 0.13
C ALA A 251 -11.90 -19.51 1.16
N PRO A 252 -10.96 -20.18 1.84
CA PRO A 252 -10.14 -19.54 2.86
C PRO A 252 -9.49 -18.29 2.25
N GLU A 253 -9.70 -17.12 2.86
CA GLU A 253 -9.02 -15.90 2.42
C GLU A 253 -7.52 -16.20 2.33
N PRO A 254 -6.85 -15.79 1.25
CA PRO A 254 -5.43 -16.08 1.07
C PRO A 254 -4.66 -15.53 2.27
N THR A 255 -4.11 -16.42 3.10
CA THR A 255 -3.30 -16.07 4.26
C THR A 255 -1.93 -15.59 3.80
N GLY A 256 -1.86 -14.33 3.37
CA GLY A 256 -0.62 -13.63 3.10
C GLY A 256 0.27 -13.47 4.33
N LYS A 257 1.55 -13.13 4.11
CA LYS A 257 2.48 -12.79 5.19
C LYS A 257 2.10 -11.42 5.76
N LEU A 258 2.17 -11.27 7.08
CA LEU A 258 1.74 -10.06 7.78
C LEU A 258 2.92 -9.39 8.46
N SER A 259 3.03 -8.07 8.31
CA SER A 259 3.93 -7.23 9.10
C SER A 259 3.11 -6.21 9.88
N THR A 260 3.30 -6.13 11.19
CA THR A 260 2.72 -5.08 12.03
C THR A 260 3.60 -3.83 11.94
N ILE A 261 3.01 -2.71 11.56
CA ILE A 261 3.70 -1.45 11.29
C ILE A 261 3.57 -0.48 12.47
N SER A 262 2.37 -0.38 13.02
CA SER A 262 2.10 0.42 14.21
C SER A 262 1.06 -0.29 15.08
N THR A 263 1.15 -0.07 16.39
CA THR A 263 0.24 -0.64 17.39
C THR A 263 -0.18 0.46 18.35
N SER A 264 -1.47 0.50 18.66
CA SER A 264 -2.04 1.34 19.72
C SER A 264 -2.81 0.44 20.67
N HIS A 265 -2.59 0.59 21.97
CA HIS A 265 -3.19 -0.22 23.02
C HIS A 265 -3.92 0.69 24.01
N GLN A 266 -5.11 0.27 24.43
CA GLN A 266 -5.91 1.00 25.41
C GLN A 266 -6.66 0.07 26.35
N VAL A 267 -6.74 0.48 27.61
CA VAL A 267 -7.63 -0.10 28.63
C VAL A 267 -8.95 0.67 28.61
N CYS A 268 -10.08 -0.03 28.58
CA CYS A 268 -11.42 0.55 28.37
C CYS A 268 -12.51 -0.07 29.26
N TYR A 269 -12.12 -0.75 30.34
CA TYR A 269 -13.02 -1.52 31.20
C TYR A 269 -14.25 -0.76 31.76
N ALA A 270 -14.10 0.53 32.02
CA ALA A 270 -15.17 1.41 32.52
C ALA A 270 -15.50 2.56 31.54
N THR A 271 -15.11 2.41 30.28
CA THR A 271 -15.24 3.47 29.27
C THR A 271 -16.44 3.19 28.37
N LEU A 272 -17.31 4.17 28.16
CA LEU A 272 -18.43 4.06 27.22
C LEU A 272 -18.01 4.39 25.79
N GLN A 273 -17.06 5.31 25.61
CA GLN A 273 -16.56 5.69 24.30
C GLN A 273 -15.08 6.06 24.39
N THR A 274 -14.31 5.68 23.38
CA THR A 274 -12.91 6.10 23.24
C THR A 274 -12.59 6.44 21.78
N GLN A 275 -11.44 7.08 21.58
CA GLN A 275 -10.88 7.36 20.28
C GLN A 275 -9.70 6.43 19.98
N VAL A 276 -9.52 6.13 18.71
CA VAL A 276 -8.46 5.28 18.20
C VAL A 276 -7.65 6.10 17.22
N VAL A 277 -6.34 6.18 17.45
CA VAL A 277 -5.39 6.87 16.57
C VAL A 277 -4.25 5.91 16.25
N VAL A 278 -4.02 5.67 14.96
CA VAL A 278 -2.98 4.76 14.46
C VAL A 278 -2.16 5.45 13.37
N PRO A 279 -0.88 5.75 13.61
CA PRO A 279 -0.07 6.49 12.65
C PRO A 279 0.36 5.61 11.47
N ILE A 280 0.37 6.20 10.26
CA ILE A 280 0.93 5.60 9.04
C ILE A 280 2.30 6.23 8.76
N PRO A 281 3.42 5.49 8.92
CA PRO A 281 4.74 6.07 8.71
C PRO A 281 5.00 6.49 7.25
N LEU A 282 5.84 7.51 7.01
CA LEU A 282 6.22 7.93 5.66
C LEU A 282 7.15 6.95 4.93
N HIS A 283 7.83 6.06 5.67
CA HIS A 283 8.86 5.17 5.12
C HIS A 283 8.30 3.83 4.59
N VAL A 284 7.04 3.48 4.89
CA VAL A 284 6.44 2.21 4.44
C VAL A 284 5.97 2.29 2.98
N THR A 285 5.77 1.14 2.35
CA THR A 285 5.29 1.07 0.96
C THR A 285 3.76 1.05 0.95
N PRO A 286 3.09 1.94 0.20
CA PRO A 286 1.63 1.99 0.18
C PRO A 286 1.06 0.77 -0.55
N THR A 287 -0.27 0.71 -0.70
CA THR A 287 -0.96 -0.36 -1.42
C THR A 287 -0.47 -0.41 -2.88
N PHE A 288 -0.09 -1.58 -3.36
CA PHE A 288 0.25 -1.80 -4.77
C PHE A 288 0.06 -3.28 -5.14
N ARG A 289 -0.02 -3.53 -6.44
CA ARG A 289 -0.12 -4.88 -6.98
C ARG A 289 0.76 -5.02 -8.23
N THR A 290 1.43 -6.16 -8.32
CA THR A 290 2.17 -6.61 -9.50
C THR A 290 1.63 -7.97 -9.93
N ASP A 291 2.27 -8.58 -10.92
CA ASP A 291 2.11 -9.97 -11.33
C ASP A 291 2.57 -10.99 -10.27
N LEU A 292 3.52 -10.60 -9.39
CA LEU A 292 4.11 -11.48 -8.38
C LEU A 292 3.55 -11.27 -6.96
N VAL A 293 3.08 -10.06 -6.63
CA VAL A 293 2.67 -9.72 -5.27
C VAL A 293 1.53 -8.70 -5.23
N ASP A 294 0.61 -8.87 -4.28
CA ASP A 294 -0.42 -7.89 -3.92
C ASP A 294 -0.22 -7.48 -2.46
N VAL A 295 0.10 -6.21 -2.24
CA VAL A 295 0.37 -5.64 -0.93
C VAL A 295 -0.83 -4.82 -0.49
N ARG A 296 -1.50 -5.29 0.57
CA ARG A 296 -2.72 -4.70 1.13
C ARG A 296 -2.52 -4.25 2.57
N TRP A 297 -3.44 -3.43 3.06
CA TRP A 297 -3.41 -2.89 4.42
C TRP A 297 -4.69 -3.23 5.18
N ARG A 298 -4.57 -3.48 6.48
CA ARG A 298 -5.72 -3.68 7.38
C ARG A 298 -5.47 -3.14 8.77
N LEU A 299 -6.53 -2.72 9.43
CA LEU A 299 -6.60 -2.57 10.88
C LEU A 299 -6.94 -3.94 11.48
N HIS A 300 -6.13 -4.37 12.44
CA HIS A 300 -6.31 -5.62 13.17
C HIS A 300 -6.56 -5.28 14.62
N PHE A 301 -7.80 -5.50 15.06
CA PHE A 301 -8.20 -5.31 16.44
C PHE A 301 -8.11 -6.62 17.21
N GLU A 302 -7.53 -6.56 18.40
CA GLU A 302 -7.58 -7.62 19.41
C GLU A 302 -8.30 -7.06 20.62
N PHE A 303 -9.48 -7.61 20.94
CA PHE A 303 -10.26 -7.23 22.10
C PHE A 303 -10.08 -8.26 23.21
N VAL A 304 -9.96 -7.78 24.43
CA VAL A 304 -10.10 -8.60 25.64
C VAL A 304 -11.44 -8.25 26.26
N THR A 305 -12.31 -9.23 26.35
CA THR A 305 -13.69 -9.07 26.80
C THR A 305 -13.93 -9.84 28.09
N THR A 306 -14.91 -9.42 28.89
CA THR A 306 -15.32 -10.12 30.12
C THR A 306 -16.83 -10.32 30.18
N THR A 307 -17.24 -11.36 30.89
CA THR A 307 -18.63 -11.66 31.21
C THR A 307 -19.11 -11.02 32.49
N LEU A 308 -18.24 -10.35 33.26
CA LEU A 308 -18.66 -9.66 34.47
C LEU A 308 -19.57 -8.49 34.11
N ILE A 309 -20.80 -8.50 34.62
CA ILE A 309 -21.81 -7.45 34.37
C ILE A 309 -21.57 -6.28 35.34
N ASP A 310 -21.25 -6.55 36.62
CA ASP A 310 -21.25 -5.52 37.69
C ASP A 310 -19.95 -5.44 38.51
N PHE A 311 -18.80 -5.18 37.86
CA PHE A 311 -17.51 -4.99 38.53
C PHE A 311 -17.12 -6.08 39.55
N GLY A 312 -17.70 -7.28 39.43
CA GLY A 312 -17.55 -8.37 40.40
C GLY A 312 -18.22 -8.11 41.76
N ILE A 313 -18.48 -6.86 42.15
CA ILE A 313 -19.07 -6.42 43.42
C ILE A 313 -19.81 -5.09 43.14
N PRO A 314 -21.02 -4.83 43.68
CA PRO A 314 -21.62 -3.50 43.60
C PRO A 314 -20.66 -2.45 44.15
N ASN A 315 -20.42 -1.40 43.37
CA ASN A 315 -19.58 -0.28 43.80
C ASN A 315 -20.16 0.32 45.09
N PRO A 316 -19.33 0.66 46.08
CA PRO A 316 -19.82 1.29 47.31
C PRO A 316 -20.50 2.62 46.96
N GLU A 317 -21.63 2.93 47.63
CA GLU A 317 -22.38 4.18 47.42
C GLU A 317 -21.53 5.44 47.68
N SER A 318 -20.45 5.31 48.45
CA SER A 318 -19.38 6.31 48.58
C SER A 318 -18.02 5.63 48.71
N GLY A 319 -17.00 6.09 47.99
CA GLY A 319 -15.61 5.62 48.12
C GLY A 319 -14.90 5.42 46.78
N GLU A 320 -13.65 4.95 46.82
CA GLU A 320 -12.89 4.60 45.63
C GLU A 320 -13.40 3.30 45.00
N LEU A 321 -13.55 3.30 43.67
CA LEU A 321 -13.89 2.12 42.88
C LEU A 321 -12.81 1.05 43.06
N LYS A 322 -13.16 -0.09 43.67
CA LYS A 322 -12.26 -1.23 43.76
C LYS A 322 -12.39 -2.10 42.51
N ALA A 323 -11.32 -2.16 41.73
CA ALA A 323 -11.23 -3.12 40.63
C ALA A 323 -11.22 -4.56 41.17
N PRO A 324 -11.85 -5.53 40.47
CA PRO A 324 -11.74 -6.94 40.82
C PRO A 324 -10.29 -7.40 40.90
N SER A 325 -9.97 -8.26 41.87
CA SER A 325 -8.66 -8.92 41.96
C SER A 325 -8.44 -9.92 40.83
N GLU A 326 -9.50 -10.58 40.37
CA GLU A 326 -9.49 -11.53 39.26
C GLU A 326 -10.72 -11.34 38.39
N MET A 327 -10.56 -11.59 37.09
CA MET A 327 -11.63 -11.40 36.11
C MET A 327 -11.57 -12.46 35.01
N PRO A 328 -12.68 -13.15 34.70
CA PRO A 328 -12.74 -14.03 33.55
C PRO A 328 -12.65 -13.20 32.28
N VAL A 329 -11.68 -13.51 31.42
CA VAL A 329 -11.46 -12.82 30.15
C VAL A 329 -11.50 -13.77 28.95
N GLU A 330 -11.98 -13.27 27.82
CA GLU A 330 -11.99 -13.94 26.53
C GLU A 330 -11.44 -12.98 25.47
N THR A 331 -10.59 -13.47 24.58
CA THR A 331 -10.04 -12.65 23.50
C THR A 331 -10.79 -12.86 22.19
N MET A 332 -10.93 -11.80 21.40
CA MET A 332 -11.45 -11.90 20.04
C MET A 332 -10.69 -10.97 19.10
N VAL A 333 -10.73 -11.31 17.82
CA VAL A 333 -10.06 -10.55 16.75
C VAL A 333 -11.11 -9.99 15.80
N TRP A 334 -10.87 -8.78 15.30
CA TRP A 334 -11.66 -8.19 14.23
C TRP A 334 -10.74 -7.46 13.24
N ASN A 335 -10.89 -7.73 11.95
CA ASN A 335 -10.08 -7.14 10.90
C ASN A 335 -10.92 -6.20 10.04
N LEU A 336 -10.33 -5.05 9.68
CA LEU A 336 -10.94 -4.10 8.75
C LEU A 336 -9.92 -3.70 7.67
N PRO A 337 -10.15 -4.02 6.39
CA PRO A 337 -9.27 -3.56 5.31
C PRO A 337 -9.33 -2.03 5.16
N VAL A 338 -8.17 -1.43 4.87
CA VAL A 338 -8.03 -0.01 4.56
C VAL A 338 -7.12 0.17 3.35
N THR A 339 -7.26 1.27 2.63
CA THR A 339 -6.38 1.58 1.50
C THR A 339 -5.41 2.68 1.89
N VAL A 340 -4.11 2.39 1.75
CA VAL A 340 -3.02 3.36 1.95
C VAL A 340 -2.43 3.73 0.60
N TYR A 341 -2.35 5.01 0.30
CA TYR A 341 -1.80 5.60 -0.93
C TYR A 341 -0.45 6.29 -0.68
N ALA A 342 0.32 6.49 -1.75
CA ALA A 342 1.56 7.24 -1.69
C ALA A 342 1.34 8.70 -1.24
N ALA A 343 2.32 9.26 -0.53
CA ALA A 343 2.42 10.70 -0.31
C ALA A 343 3.17 11.36 -1.48
N ASN A 344 3.15 12.70 -1.53
CA ASN A 344 3.98 13.42 -2.47
C ASN A 344 5.44 13.17 -2.10
N PRO A 345 6.32 12.76 -3.04
CA PRO A 345 7.73 12.57 -2.75
C PRO A 345 8.39 13.77 -2.06
N LEU A 346 7.97 15.00 -2.38
CA LEU A 346 8.47 16.23 -1.76
C LEU A 346 8.11 16.38 -0.28
N GLN A 347 7.09 15.65 0.21
CA GLN A 347 6.69 15.63 1.62
C GLN A 347 7.46 14.57 2.42
N ILE A 348 8.19 13.68 1.76
CA ILE A 348 8.97 12.64 2.41
C ILE A 348 10.38 13.19 2.61
N TYR A 349 10.71 13.50 3.86
CA TYR A 349 12.06 13.92 4.19
C TYR A 349 13.07 12.83 3.80
N ALA A 350 14.00 13.20 2.92
CA ALA A 350 15.18 12.42 2.61
C ALA A 350 16.40 13.26 3.06
N PRO A 351 17.23 12.76 3.98
CA PRO A 351 18.45 13.49 4.35
C PRO A 351 19.34 13.65 3.12
N ASN A 352 20.07 14.77 3.05
CA ASN A 352 21.08 14.97 2.01
C ASN A 352 22.13 13.87 2.11
N GLN A 353 22.30 13.09 1.04
CA GLN A 353 23.26 12.00 0.97
C GLN A 353 24.33 12.32 -0.09
N THR A 354 25.59 12.27 0.32
CA THR A 354 26.74 12.41 -0.58
C THR A 354 27.29 11.03 -0.90
N PHE A 355 27.31 10.68 -2.18
CA PHE A 355 27.87 9.43 -2.68
C PHE A 355 29.19 9.72 -3.40
N ASN A 356 30.29 9.15 -2.89
CA ASN A 356 31.63 9.40 -3.41
C ASN A 356 32.17 8.15 -4.12
N LEU A 357 32.75 8.33 -5.29
CA LEU A 357 33.52 7.31 -6.00
C LEU A 357 34.94 7.82 -6.22
N LEU A 358 35.92 7.17 -5.59
CA LEU A 358 37.33 7.49 -5.80
C LEU A 358 37.83 6.75 -7.04
N ILE A 359 38.02 7.48 -8.13
CA ILE A 359 38.60 6.97 -9.37
C ILE A 359 40.09 6.68 -9.15
N LYS A 360 40.50 5.43 -9.33
CA LYS A 360 41.91 4.98 -9.20
C LYS A 360 42.53 4.71 -10.57
#